data_AF-A0A9X2X122-F1
#
_entry.id   AF-A0A9X2X122-F1
#
_cell.length_a   1.000
_cell.length_b   1.000
_cell.length_c   1.000
_cell.angle_alpha   90.00
_cell.angle_beta   90.00
_cell.angle_gamma   90.00
#
_symmetry.space_group_name_H-M   'P 1'
#
loop_
_entity.id
_entity.type
_entity.pdbx_description
1 polymer ?
#
loop_
_entity_poly.entity_id
_entity_poly.type
_entity_poly.pdbx_seq_one_letter_code
_entity_poly.pdbx_strand_id
1 'polypeptide(L)'
;MTCKTLILVSDKFIDFTLDKKAITVSQLSAMLEIPEHILPGTLKLIPGLGLSDNDIEELTTKINTQRTSPHRWDVSALASRPRPAKTCLSHKKLPHNTLIGTPHQLDENRFRMDLCIDENSELMGDHQTGQHVQGMVLVEASRQAFLAVTEAFFQGEGEDSVYFVINSMTTEFMGFVFPVHSHIDYRVVSKDINDRRKKFSVEIDIIQGGDIRTRSSISFTVYPNRIISKREAALARDTVKVFLSEFQQPASNFVAE
;
A
#
# COMPACT_ATOMS: atom_id res chain seq x y z
N MET A 1 23.96 0.07 -31.15
CA MET A 1 23.54 1.09 -30.16
C MET A 1 23.46 0.42 -28.80
N THR A 2 24.13 0.95 -27.78
CA THR A 2 24.03 0.41 -26.41
C THR A 2 22.77 0.94 -25.75
N CYS A 3 21.86 0.05 -25.37
CA CYS A 3 20.70 0.38 -24.53
C CYS A 3 21.05 0.08 -23.07
N LYS A 4 20.94 1.06 -22.18
CA LYS A 4 21.11 0.86 -20.73
C LYS A 4 19.75 0.99 -20.05
N THR A 5 19.51 0.14 -19.04
CA THR A 5 18.27 0.17 -18.26
C THR A 5 18.50 0.87 -16.93
N LEU A 6 17.57 1.74 -16.54
CA LEU A 6 17.52 2.43 -15.26
C LEU A 6 16.16 2.22 -14.62
N ILE A 7 16.14 1.96 -13.32
CA ILE A 7 14.93 1.90 -12.49
C ILE A 7 14.58 3.33 -12.09
N LEU A 8 13.35 3.76 -12.35
CA LEU A 8 12.83 5.03 -11.90
C LEU A 8 12.09 4.82 -10.57
N VAL A 9 12.45 5.55 -9.51
CA VAL A 9 11.78 5.52 -8.20
C VAL A 9 11.37 6.94 -7.78
N SER A 10 10.55 7.09 -6.75
CA SER A 10 10.28 8.42 -6.20
C SER A 10 11.51 9.04 -5.54
N ASP A 11 11.44 10.35 -5.30
CA ASP A 11 12.50 11.09 -4.62
C ASP A 11 12.68 10.64 -3.17
N LYS A 12 11.64 10.09 -2.54
CA LYS A 12 11.73 9.46 -1.19
C LYS A 12 12.65 8.24 -1.13
N PHE A 13 13.09 7.71 -2.27
CA PHE A 13 14.04 6.60 -2.35
C PHE A 13 15.43 7.01 -2.85
N ILE A 14 15.86 8.24 -2.56
CA ILE A 14 17.15 8.77 -3.04
C ILE A 14 18.36 7.90 -2.64
N ASP A 15 18.41 7.40 -1.41
CA ASP A 15 19.54 6.59 -0.93
C ASP A 15 19.57 5.20 -1.60
N PHE A 16 18.42 4.71 -2.08
CA PHE A 16 18.38 3.52 -2.92
C PHE A 16 19.13 3.74 -4.24
N THR A 17 19.17 4.95 -4.79
CA THR A 17 19.84 5.20 -6.09
C THR A 17 21.36 5.12 -6.03
N LEU A 18 21.96 5.29 -4.85
CA LEU A 18 23.41 5.29 -4.66
C LEU A 18 24.03 3.98 -5.15
N ASP A 19 24.96 4.09 -6.12
CA ASP A 19 25.69 2.99 -6.76
C ASP A 19 24.83 1.90 -7.40
N LYS A 20 23.56 2.20 -7.70
CA LYS A 20 22.62 1.28 -8.35
C LYS A 20 22.19 1.83 -9.70
N LYS A 21 21.67 0.95 -10.57
CA LYS A 21 21.03 1.35 -11.83
C LYS A 21 19.62 1.89 -11.57
N ALA A 22 19.51 2.86 -10.67
CA ALA A 22 18.27 3.49 -10.27
C ALA A 22 18.46 5.00 -10.23
N ILE A 23 17.39 5.74 -10.54
CA ILE A 23 17.33 7.19 -10.49
C ILE A 23 15.98 7.62 -9.91
N THR A 24 15.93 8.80 -9.31
CA THR A 24 14.67 9.40 -8.86
C THR A 24 13.99 10.24 -9.94
N VAL A 25 12.74 10.65 -9.70
CA VAL A 25 11.98 11.58 -10.57
C VAL A 25 12.74 12.90 -10.75
N SER A 26 13.27 13.49 -9.68
CA SER A 26 14.05 14.72 -9.76
C SER A 26 15.38 14.52 -10.50
N GLN A 27 16.07 13.40 -10.28
CA GLN A 27 17.31 13.09 -11.01
C GLN A 27 17.06 12.93 -12.51
N LEU A 28 16.01 12.20 -12.91
CA LEU A 28 15.61 12.09 -14.31
C LEU A 28 15.28 13.47 -14.89
N SER A 29 14.51 14.28 -14.17
CA SER A 29 14.16 15.63 -14.58
C SER A 29 15.38 16.51 -14.85
N ALA A 30 16.44 16.38 -14.03
CA ALA A 30 17.72 17.05 -14.26
C ALA A 30 18.48 16.48 -15.46
N MET A 31 18.49 15.16 -15.64
CA MET A 31 19.11 14.49 -16.80
C MET A 31 18.48 14.89 -18.14
N LEU A 32 17.18 15.20 -18.13
CA LEU A 32 16.44 15.67 -19.30
C LEU A 32 16.92 17.05 -19.77
N GLU A 33 17.48 17.89 -18.89
CA GLU A 33 18.05 19.19 -19.26
C GLU A 33 19.46 19.08 -19.84
N ILE A 34 20.11 17.92 -19.73
CA ILE A 34 21.49 17.71 -20.19
C ILE A 34 21.54 17.55 -21.72
N PRO A 35 22.40 18.29 -22.43
CA PRO A 35 22.61 18.14 -23.87
C PRO A 35 22.94 16.69 -24.30
N GLU A 36 22.43 16.27 -25.44
CA GLU A 36 22.51 14.87 -25.91
C GLU A 36 23.94 14.33 -26.06
N HIS A 37 24.88 15.18 -26.46
CA HIS A 37 26.26 14.78 -26.70
C HIS A 37 27.00 14.29 -25.44
N ILE A 38 26.46 14.57 -24.25
CA ILE A 38 27.05 14.19 -22.96
C ILE A 38 26.65 12.77 -22.55
N LEU A 39 25.47 12.30 -22.99
CA LEU A 39 24.92 10.99 -22.61
C LEU A 39 24.64 10.13 -23.85
N PRO A 40 25.63 9.34 -24.31
CA PRO A 40 25.47 8.53 -25.52
C PRO A 40 24.58 7.29 -25.27
N GLY A 41 23.70 7.01 -26.23
CA GLY A 41 22.88 5.80 -26.30
C GLY A 41 21.43 5.97 -25.86
N THR A 42 20.69 4.86 -25.86
CA THR A 42 19.29 4.80 -25.44
C THR A 42 19.21 4.39 -23.97
N LEU A 43 18.38 5.07 -23.19
CA LEU A 43 18.08 4.76 -21.80
C LEU A 43 16.65 4.24 -21.68
N LYS A 44 16.51 2.98 -21.27
CA LYS A 44 15.22 2.38 -20.96
C LYS A 44 14.88 2.61 -19.48
N LEU A 45 13.73 3.21 -19.24
CA LEU A 45 13.21 3.45 -17.90
C LEU A 45 12.21 2.36 -17.51
N ILE A 46 12.45 1.71 -16.38
CA ILE A 46 11.51 0.75 -15.79
C ILE A 46 10.95 1.31 -14.47
N PRO A 47 9.65 1.17 -14.20
CA PRO A 47 9.05 1.72 -13.00
C PRO A 47 9.45 0.90 -11.76
N GLY A 48 9.93 1.59 -10.74
CA GLY A 48 10.04 1.12 -9.37
C GLY A 48 8.84 1.58 -8.53
N LEU A 49 9.01 1.62 -7.21
CA LEU A 49 7.97 2.04 -6.27
C LEU A 49 8.06 3.54 -5.94
N GLY A 50 6.95 4.09 -5.44
CA GLY A 50 6.83 5.47 -4.98
C GLY A 50 6.31 6.44 -6.05
N LEU A 51 6.27 6.04 -7.32
CA LEU A 51 5.86 6.92 -8.41
C LEU A 51 4.34 7.15 -8.41
N SER A 52 3.94 8.41 -8.42
CA SER A 52 2.54 8.79 -8.61
C SER A 52 2.14 8.72 -10.08
N ASP A 53 0.82 8.72 -10.34
CA ASP A 53 0.31 8.82 -11.71
C ASP A 53 0.72 10.13 -12.39
N ASN A 54 0.79 11.21 -11.63
CA ASN A 54 1.20 12.53 -12.10
C ASN A 54 2.67 12.56 -12.51
N ASP A 55 3.57 11.96 -11.72
CA ASP A 55 5.00 11.89 -12.04
C ASP A 55 5.23 11.21 -13.39
N ILE A 56 4.54 10.10 -13.64
CA ILE A 56 4.67 9.37 -14.89
C ILE A 56 4.12 10.19 -16.07
N GLU A 57 2.97 10.83 -15.90
CA GLU A 57 2.35 11.63 -16.96
C GLU A 57 3.20 12.85 -17.32
N GLU A 58 3.67 13.59 -16.33
CA GLU A 58 4.55 14.76 -16.50
C GLU A 58 5.87 14.36 -17.15
N LEU A 59 6.54 13.32 -16.66
CA LEU A 59 7.81 12.84 -17.22
C LEU A 59 7.65 12.34 -18.65
N THR A 60 6.60 11.56 -18.92
CA THR A 60 6.33 11.03 -20.28
C THR A 60 6.05 12.18 -21.25
N THR A 61 5.27 13.17 -20.83
CA THR A 61 4.99 14.38 -21.64
C THR A 61 6.26 15.18 -21.88
N LYS A 62 7.08 15.40 -20.84
CA LYS A 62 8.35 16.11 -20.95
C LYS A 62 9.29 15.39 -21.93
N ILE A 63 9.41 14.07 -21.84
CA ILE A 63 10.24 13.27 -22.74
C ILE A 63 9.74 13.35 -24.19
N ASN A 64 8.44 13.19 -24.42
CA ASN A 64 7.86 13.19 -25.76
C ASN A 64 7.89 14.56 -26.45
N THR A 65 7.92 15.65 -25.68
CA THR A 65 7.96 17.03 -26.20
C THR A 65 9.38 17.56 -26.44
N GLN A 66 10.42 16.84 -25.96
CA GLN A 66 11.79 17.23 -26.23
C GLN A 66 12.14 17.08 -27.72
N ARG A 67 12.88 18.07 -28.24
CA ARG A 67 13.45 18.06 -29.60
C ARG A 67 14.68 17.17 -29.74
N THR A 68 15.03 16.42 -28.69
CA THR A 68 16.08 15.41 -28.68
C THR A 68 15.73 14.27 -29.63
N SER A 69 16.74 13.52 -30.08
CA SER A 69 16.59 12.29 -30.83
C SER A 69 15.48 11.42 -30.22
N PRO A 70 14.46 11.02 -31.01
CA PRO A 70 13.26 10.32 -30.53
C PRO A 70 13.55 8.92 -29.93
N HIS A 71 14.82 8.53 -29.85
CA HIS A 71 15.29 7.24 -29.36
C HIS A 71 16.20 7.33 -28.14
N ARG A 72 16.35 8.52 -27.53
CA ARG A 72 17.19 8.68 -26.33
C ARG A 72 16.55 8.02 -25.10
N TRP A 73 15.24 8.14 -24.94
CA TRP A 73 14.51 7.64 -23.77
C TRP A 73 13.43 6.64 -24.21
N ASP A 74 13.53 5.41 -23.70
CA ASP A 74 12.47 4.41 -23.83
C ASP A 74 11.66 4.37 -22.52
N VAL A 75 10.47 4.97 -22.58
CA VAL A 75 9.49 5.05 -21.47
C VAL A 75 8.38 4.00 -21.57
N SER A 76 8.46 3.07 -22.54
CA SER A 76 7.38 2.11 -22.82
C SER A 76 6.97 1.29 -21.59
N ALA A 77 7.93 0.95 -20.72
CA ALA A 77 7.67 0.17 -19.51
C ALA A 77 7.01 0.98 -18.37
N LEU A 78 7.03 2.32 -18.41
CA LEU A 78 6.36 3.14 -17.39
C LEU A 78 4.83 3.03 -17.47
N ALA A 79 4.31 2.80 -18.68
CA ALA A 79 2.89 2.61 -18.93
C ALA A 79 2.36 1.28 -18.36
N SER A 80 3.22 0.26 -18.26
CA SER A 80 2.87 -1.07 -17.75
C SER A 80 3.10 -1.24 -16.26
N ARG A 81 3.30 -0.15 -15.50
CA ARG A 81 3.44 -0.27 -14.04
C ARG A 81 2.14 -0.82 -13.41
N PRO A 82 2.24 -1.52 -12.28
CA PRO A 82 1.07 -1.86 -11.50
C PRO A 82 0.25 -0.63 -11.12
N ARG A 83 -1.08 -0.70 -11.26
CA ARG A 83 -1.99 0.37 -10.87
C ARG A 83 -2.64 0.03 -9.52
N PRO A 84 -2.78 1.02 -8.61
CA PRO A 84 -3.50 0.83 -7.37
C PRO A 84 -4.93 0.32 -7.62
N ALA A 85 -5.43 -0.52 -6.72
CA ALA A 85 -6.83 -0.95 -6.71
C ALA A 85 -7.77 0.24 -6.53
N LYS A 86 -9.04 0.05 -6.90
CA LYS A 86 -10.09 1.03 -6.62
C LYS A 86 -10.22 1.25 -5.11
N THR A 87 -10.50 2.50 -4.73
CA THR A 87 -10.67 2.94 -3.33
C THR A 87 -11.76 2.17 -2.57
N CYS A 88 -12.78 1.68 -3.26
CA CYS A 88 -13.82 0.83 -2.67
C CYS A 88 -13.27 -0.51 -2.16
N LEU A 89 -12.19 -1.05 -2.75
CA LEU A 89 -11.57 -2.30 -2.32
C LEU A 89 -10.58 -2.10 -1.18
N SER A 90 -9.86 -0.97 -1.15
CA SER A 90 -8.85 -0.66 -0.12
C SER A 90 -9.41 0.07 1.10
N HIS A 91 -10.66 0.54 1.02
CA HIS A 91 -11.33 1.39 2.01
C HIS A 91 -10.60 2.73 2.26
N LYS A 92 -9.84 3.21 1.27
CA LYS A 92 -9.15 4.50 1.34
C LYS A 92 -9.98 5.59 0.66
N LYS A 93 -10.04 6.76 1.27
CA LYS A 93 -10.69 7.94 0.66
C LYS A 93 -9.84 8.54 -0.47
N LEU A 94 -8.52 8.56 -0.26
CA LEU A 94 -7.55 9.13 -1.19
C LEU A 94 -6.86 8.00 -1.99
N PRO A 95 -6.84 8.05 -3.33
CA PRO A 95 -6.25 6.98 -4.14
C PRO A 95 -4.78 6.69 -3.86
N HIS A 96 -3.97 7.72 -3.57
CA HIS A 96 -2.54 7.57 -3.21
C HIS A 96 -2.31 6.83 -1.88
N ASN A 97 -3.35 6.60 -1.08
CA ASN A 97 -3.25 5.76 0.12
C ASN A 97 -3.52 4.27 -0.16
N THR A 98 -3.91 3.89 -1.38
CA THR A 98 -4.06 2.49 -1.77
C THR A 98 -2.69 1.89 -2.10
N LEU A 99 -2.28 0.88 -1.31
CA LEU A 99 -0.95 0.28 -1.36
C LEU A 99 -0.89 -1.05 -2.13
N ILE A 100 -1.99 -1.43 -2.77
CA ILE A 100 -2.14 -2.73 -3.41
C ILE A 100 -2.74 -2.56 -4.80
N GLY A 101 -2.40 -3.46 -5.71
CA GLY A 101 -3.08 -3.63 -6.99
C GLY A 101 -4.42 -4.33 -6.84
N THR A 102 -5.16 -4.43 -7.94
CA THR A 102 -6.43 -5.19 -7.95
C THR A 102 -6.14 -6.69 -7.73
N PRO A 103 -6.81 -7.35 -6.77
CA PRO A 103 -6.57 -8.77 -6.51
C PRO A 103 -7.07 -9.63 -7.68
N HIS A 104 -6.27 -10.64 -8.03
CA HIS A 104 -6.64 -11.68 -8.98
C HIS A 104 -6.63 -13.04 -8.29
N GLN A 105 -7.62 -13.86 -8.61
CA GLN A 105 -7.75 -15.20 -8.07
C GLN A 105 -6.82 -16.17 -8.82
N LEU A 106 -6.01 -16.92 -8.09
CA LEU A 106 -5.16 -17.98 -8.62
C LEU A 106 -5.85 -19.35 -8.51
N ASP A 107 -6.55 -19.56 -7.40
CA ASP A 107 -7.46 -20.69 -7.17
C ASP A 107 -8.48 -20.35 -6.07
N GLU A 108 -9.24 -21.34 -5.58
CA GLU A 108 -10.31 -21.12 -4.60
C GLU A 108 -9.84 -20.34 -3.34
N ASN A 109 -8.61 -20.54 -2.88
CA ASN A 109 -8.13 -19.98 -1.62
C ASN A 109 -6.84 -19.15 -1.78
N ARG A 110 -6.31 -18.98 -2.99
CA ARG A 110 -5.12 -18.17 -3.27
C ARG A 110 -5.41 -17.03 -4.23
N PHE A 111 -4.87 -15.87 -3.88
CA PHE A 111 -5.03 -14.62 -4.62
C PHE A 111 -3.67 -13.93 -4.69
N ARG A 112 -3.49 -13.08 -5.70
CA ARG A 112 -2.30 -12.25 -5.83
C ARG A 112 -2.68 -10.84 -6.23
N MET A 113 -1.84 -9.88 -5.83
CA MET A 113 -1.93 -8.48 -6.24
C MET A 113 -0.54 -7.87 -6.21
N ASP A 114 -0.30 -6.84 -7.00
CA ASP A 114 0.97 -6.10 -6.93
C ASP A 114 1.04 -5.24 -5.66
N LEU A 115 2.25 -4.99 -5.16
CA LEU A 115 2.48 -3.93 -4.19
C LEU A 115 2.53 -2.60 -4.95
N CYS A 116 1.67 -1.66 -4.59
CA CYS A 116 1.66 -0.31 -5.14
C CYS A 116 2.09 0.66 -4.04
N ILE A 117 2.96 1.60 -4.32
CA ILE A 117 3.32 2.64 -3.36
C ILE A 117 3.40 3.95 -4.12
N ASP A 118 2.67 4.94 -3.62
CA ASP A 118 2.77 6.34 -4.03
C ASP A 118 3.49 7.10 -2.91
N GLU A 119 4.48 7.92 -3.24
CA GLU A 119 5.21 8.70 -2.25
C GLU A 119 4.32 9.70 -1.50
N ASN A 120 3.18 10.08 -2.06
CA ASN A 120 2.20 10.97 -1.42
C ASN A 120 1.29 10.24 -0.43
N SER A 121 1.46 8.91 -0.27
CA SER A 121 0.74 8.14 0.74
C SER A 121 0.98 8.70 2.15
N GLU A 122 -0.05 8.70 2.99
CA GLU A 122 0.00 9.12 4.39
C GLU A 122 1.13 8.42 5.17
N LEU A 123 1.42 7.15 4.86
CA LEU A 123 2.46 6.37 5.53
C LEU A 123 3.87 6.65 4.98
N MET A 124 3.97 7.30 3.83
CA MET A 124 5.24 7.74 3.26
C MET A 124 5.60 9.15 3.74
N GLY A 125 4.70 9.85 4.44
CA GLY A 125 4.85 11.27 4.84
C GLY A 125 5.84 11.54 5.98
N ASP A 126 6.24 10.52 6.74
CA ASP A 126 7.16 10.62 7.88
C ASP A 126 8.52 9.95 7.56
N HIS A 127 9.32 9.64 8.59
CA HIS A 127 10.66 9.07 8.49
C HIS A 127 10.77 7.90 7.49
N GLN A 128 11.52 8.13 6.42
CA GLN A 128 11.99 7.12 5.49
C GLN A 128 13.52 7.10 5.54
N THR A 129 14.11 5.90 5.46
CA THR A 129 15.58 5.74 5.36
C THR A 129 16.11 6.07 3.97
N GLY A 130 15.25 6.37 2.99
CA GLY A 130 15.64 6.57 1.61
C GLY A 130 15.99 5.29 0.83
N GLN A 131 16.18 4.16 1.50
CA GLN A 131 16.72 2.95 0.85
C GLN A 131 15.70 1.83 0.65
N HIS A 132 14.78 1.64 1.61
CA HIS A 132 13.81 0.54 1.60
C HIS A 132 12.43 1.04 2.03
N VAL A 133 11.40 0.25 1.74
CA VAL A 133 10.02 0.49 2.16
C VAL A 133 9.89 0.24 3.66
N GLN A 134 9.36 1.21 4.39
CA GLN A 134 9.12 1.09 5.82
C GLN A 134 8.18 -0.07 6.16
N GLY A 135 8.46 -0.81 7.25
CA GLY A 135 7.67 -1.96 7.66
C GLY A 135 6.17 -1.66 7.89
N MET A 136 5.82 -0.46 8.36
CA MET A 136 4.40 -0.09 8.57
C MET A 136 3.61 0.05 7.27
N VAL A 137 4.27 0.42 6.16
CA VAL A 137 3.66 0.43 4.82
C VAL A 137 3.30 -1.01 4.41
N LEU A 138 4.16 -1.98 4.74
CA LEU A 138 3.95 -3.40 4.44
C LEU A 138 2.82 -4.02 5.28
N VAL A 139 2.72 -3.62 6.56
CA VAL A 139 1.59 -3.99 7.44
C VAL A 139 0.28 -3.44 6.89
N GLU A 140 0.26 -2.18 6.46
CA GLU A 140 -0.94 -1.58 5.87
C GLU A 140 -1.31 -2.21 4.53
N ALA A 141 -0.34 -2.52 3.66
CA ALA A 141 -0.60 -3.25 2.43
C ALA A 141 -1.24 -4.62 2.71
N SER A 142 -0.79 -5.32 3.76
CA SER A 142 -1.40 -6.58 4.21
C SER A 142 -2.83 -6.37 4.73
N ARG A 143 -3.09 -5.27 5.46
CA ARG A 143 -4.44 -4.90 5.88
C ARG A 143 -5.36 -4.67 4.69
N GLN A 144 -4.90 -3.90 3.70
CA GLN A 144 -5.67 -3.63 2.49
C GLN A 144 -5.90 -4.90 1.67
N ALA A 145 -4.95 -5.83 1.62
CA ALA A 145 -5.07 -7.07 0.87
C ALA A 145 -6.24 -7.93 1.37
N PHE A 146 -6.40 -8.11 2.69
CA PHE A 146 -7.54 -8.88 3.20
C PHE A 146 -8.88 -8.19 2.97
N LEU A 147 -8.92 -6.85 3.00
CA LEU A 147 -10.12 -6.09 2.65
C LEU A 147 -10.49 -6.34 1.19
N ALA A 148 -9.55 -6.09 0.29
CA ALA A 148 -9.77 -6.17 -1.15
C ALA A 148 -10.18 -7.57 -1.60
N VAL A 149 -9.53 -8.63 -1.08
CA VAL A 149 -9.92 -10.01 -1.41
C VAL A 149 -11.31 -10.34 -0.87
N THR A 150 -11.64 -9.90 0.34
CA THR A 150 -12.96 -10.16 0.92
C THR A 150 -14.06 -9.47 0.14
N GLU A 151 -13.90 -8.18 -0.17
CA GLU A 151 -14.83 -7.38 -0.96
C GLU A 151 -15.01 -7.95 -2.38
N ALA A 152 -13.92 -8.36 -3.03
CA ALA A 152 -13.98 -8.80 -4.43
C ALA A 152 -14.49 -10.24 -4.61
N PHE A 153 -14.27 -11.13 -3.65
CA PHE A 153 -14.50 -12.58 -3.84
C PHE A 153 -15.38 -13.24 -2.79
N PHE A 154 -15.63 -12.59 -1.65
CA PHE A 154 -16.41 -13.17 -0.55
C PHE A 154 -17.63 -12.34 -0.15
N GLN A 155 -17.89 -11.22 -0.82
CA GLN A 155 -19.09 -10.41 -0.66
C GLN A 155 -20.08 -10.74 -1.78
N GLY A 156 -21.31 -11.11 -1.40
CA GLY A 156 -22.37 -11.38 -2.37
C GLY A 156 -22.90 -10.12 -3.03
N GLU A 157 -23.39 -10.24 -4.26
CA GLU A 157 -24.09 -9.16 -4.94
C GLU A 157 -25.30 -8.71 -4.09
N GLY A 158 -25.41 -7.40 -3.86
CA GLY A 158 -26.52 -6.82 -3.08
C GLY A 158 -26.40 -6.96 -1.56
N GLU A 159 -25.28 -7.47 -1.03
CA GLU A 159 -25.03 -7.41 0.43
C GLU A 159 -24.90 -5.96 0.91
N ASP A 160 -25.49 -5.68 2.09
CA ASP A 160 -25.32 -4.41 2.81
C ASP A 160 -23.84 -4.06 2.99
N SER A 161 -23.53 -2.78 3.21
CA SER A 161 -22.18 -2.36 3.63
C SER A 161 -21.68 -3.22 4.80
N VAL A 162 -20.42 -3.62 4.75
CA VAL A 162 -19.79 -4.49 5.75
C VAL A 162 -18.84 -3.72 6.66
N TYR A 163 -18.60 -4.25 7.85
CA TYR A 163 -17.62 -3.76 8.82
C TYR A 163 -16.61 -4.86 9.12
N PHE A 164 -15.33 -4.51 9.11
CA PHE A 164 -14.22 -5.43 9.35
C PHE A 164 -13.65 -5.26 10.77
N VAL A 165 -13.59 -6.35 11.52
CA VAL A 165 -12.96 -6.40 12.84
C VAL A 165 -11.73 -7.29 12.75
N ILE A 166 -10.55 -6.72 12.92
CA ILE A 166 -9.31 -7.49 13.06
C ILE A 166 -9.30 -8.11 14.46
N ASN A 167 -9.19 -9.43 14.53
CA ASN A 167 -9.14 -10.18 15.79
C ASN A 167 -7.69 -10.40 16.25
N SER A 168 -6.80 -10.68 15.30
CA SER A 168 -5.36 -10.78 15.54
C SER A 168 -4.59 -10.49 14.27
N MET A 169 -3.38 -9.98 14.43
CA MET A 169 -2.41 -9.78 13.36
C MET A 169 -1.02 -10.04 13.94
N THR A 170 -0.26 -10.90 13.28
CA THR A 170 1.17 -11.12 13.54
C THR A 170 1.91 -10.88 12.24
N THR A 171 2.97 -10.07 12.28
CA THR A 171 3.78 -9.76 11.10
C THR A 171 5.25 -10.05 11.38
N GLU A 172 5.87 -10.80 10.49
CA GLU A 172 7.28 -11.15 10.51
C GLU A 172 7.98 -10.47 9.34
N PHE A 173 9.06 -9.73 9.65
CA PHE A 173 9.90 -9.09 8.64
C PHE A 173 11.15 -9.97 8.42
N MET A 174 11.15 -10.71 7.31
CA MET A 174 12.22 -11.65 6.95
C MET A 174 13.36 -10.98 6.17
N GLY A 175 13.12 -9.78 5.63
CA GLY A 175 14.12 -8.95 4.99
C GLY A 175 13.53 -7.62 4.52
N PHE A 176 14.40 -6.72 4.06
CA PHE A 176 13.97 -5.44 3.49
C PHE A 176 13.25 -5.64 2.15
N VAL A 177 12.24 -4.79 1.91
CA VAL A 177 11.61 -4.59 0.60
C VAL A 177 12.19 -3.31 0.01
N PHE A 178 12.89 -3.43 -1.12
CA PHE A 178 13.45 -2.28 -1.85
C PHE A 178 12.43 -1.69 -2.84
N PRO A 179 12.61 -0.46 -3.35
CA PRO A 179 11.65 0.22 -4.22
C PRO A 179 11.65 -0.29 -5.67
N VAL A 180 11.61 -1.61 -5.83
CA VAL A 180 11.48 -2.33 -7.11
C VAL A 180 10.22 -3.19 -7.07
N HIS A 181 9.86 -3.78 -8.22
CA HIS A 181 8.67 -4.62 -8.33
C HIS A 181 8.62 -5.68 -7.22
N SER A 182 7.46 -5.74 -6.57
CA SER A 182 7.11 -6.68 -5.51
C SER A 182 5.63 -7.00 -5.63
N HIS A 183 5.22 -8.17 -5.18
CA HIS A 183 3.81 -8.58 -5.19
C HIS A 183 3.44 -9.22 -3.86
N ILE A 184 2.14 -9.37 -3.66
CA ILE A 184 1.53 -9.94 -2.47
C ILE A 184 0.85 -11.24 -2.88
N ASP A 185 1.24 -12.33 -2.24
CA ASP A 185 0.53 -13.61 -2.29
C ASP A 185 -0.36 -13.72 -1.05
N TYR A 186 -1.65 -13.93 -1.26
CA TYR A 186 -2.66 -14.02 -0.22
C TYR A 186 -3.25 -15.43 -0.21
N ARG A 187 -3.38 -16.03 0.97
CA ARG A 187 -3.92 -17.37 1.18
C ARG A 187 -4.97 -17.38 2.28
N VAL A 188 -6.16 -17.89 1.96
CA VAL A 188 -7.17 -18.23 2.98
C VAL A 188 -6.76 -19.56 3.64
N VAL A 189 -6.42 -19.50 4.93
CA VAL A 189 -6.09 -20.68 5.73
C VAL A 189 -7.35 -21.35 6.25
N SER A 190 -8.32 -20.56 6.70
CA SER A 190 -9.64 -21.05 7.10
C SER A 190 -10.71 -19.97 6.93
N LYS A 191 -11.95 -20.41 6.67
CA LYS A 191 -13.15 -19.55 6.59
C LYS A 191 -14.34 -20.23 7.27
N ASP A 192 -15.10 -19.47 8.06
CA ASP A 192 -16.40 -19.85 8.65
C ASP A 192 -17.41 -18.76 8.29
N ILE A 193 -18.30 -19.06 7.35
CA ILE A 193 -19.25 -18.12 6.75
C ILE A 193 -20.67 -18.56 7.09
N ASN A 194 -21.44 -17.64 7.66
CA ASN A 194 -22.87 -17.80 7.92
C ASN A 194 -23.58 -16.45 7.82
N ASP A 195 -24.91 -16.45 7.94
CA ASP A 195 -25.76 -15.25 7.79
C ASP A 195 -25.43 -14.11 8.77
N ARG A 196 -24.80 -14.42 9.91
CA ARG A 196 -24.49 -13.41 10.94
C ARG A 196 -23.13 -12.75 10.73
N ARG A 197 -22.15 -13.50 10.21
CA ARG A 197 -20.75 -13.05 10.10
C ARG A 197 -19.94 -13.96 9.18
N LYS A 198 -18.83 -13.42 8.69
CA LYS A 198 -17.80 -14.16 7.95
C LYS A 198 -16.50 -14.09 8.73
N LYS A 199 -15.96 -15.22 9.16
CA LYS A 199 -14.69 -15.32 9.89
C LYS A 199 -13.61 -15.88 8.99
N PHE A 200 -12.43 -15.30 9.06
CA PHE A 200 -11.28 -15.70 8.26
C PHE A 200 -10.02 -15.83 9.11
N SER A 201 -9.16 -16.75 8.72
CA SER A 201 -7.73 -16.75 9.05
C SER A 201 -6.95 -16.82 7.75
N VAL A 202 -6.00 -15.91 7.58
CA VAL A 202 -5.32 -15.69 6.30
C VAL A 202 -3.83 -15.50 6.52
N GLU A 203 -3.06 -15.86 5.51
CA GLU A 203 -1.63 -15.56 5.40
C GLU A 203 -1.40 -14.65 4.19
N ILE A 204 -0.56 -13.65 4.37
CA ILE A 204 -0.26 -12.64 3.37
C ILE A 204 1.25 -12.48 3.30
N ASP A 205 1.82 -12.83 2.16
CA ASP A 205 3.25 -12.80 1.91
C ASP A 205 3.59 -11.71 0.91
N ILE A 206 4.48 -10.80 1.28
CA ILE A 206 5.06 -9.82 0.35
C ILE A 206 6.36 -10.41 -0.19
N ILE A 207 6.37 -10.62 -1.51
CA ILE A 207 7.43 -11.32 -2.23
C ILE A 207 8.21 -10.31 -3.08
N GLN A 208 9.54 -10.33 -2.94
CA GLN A 208 10.46 -9.56 -3.78
C GLN A 208 11.65 -10.44 -4.18
N GLY A 209 11.93 -10.51 -5.48
CA GLY A 209 13.02 -11.32 -6.02
C GLY A 209 12.84 -12.84 -5.86
N GLY A 210 11.62 -13.31 -5.62
CA GLY A 210 11.30 -14.71 -5.35
C GLY A 210 11.32 -15.10 -3.87
N ASP A 211 11.81 -14.22 -2.99
CA ASP A 211 11.83 -14.46 -1.55
C ASP A 211 10.67 -13.74 -0.84
N ILE A 212 10.14 -14.37 0.21
CA ILE A 212 9.22 -13.73 1.14
C ILE A 212 10.02 -12.74 1.99
N ARG A 213 9.66 -11.46 1.90
CA ARG A 213 10.26 -10.37 2.68
C ARG A 213 9.44 -10.02 3.90
N THR A 214 8.13 -10.21 3.83
CA THR A 214 7.22 -9.97 4.95
C THR A 214 6.10 -11.00 4.90
N ARG A 215 5.76 -11.56 6.06
CA ARG A 215 4.62 -12.45 6.22
C ARG A 215 3.71 -11.92 7.30
N SER A 216 2.43 -11.80 6.99
CA SER A 216 1.39 -11.44 7.95
C SER A 216 0.38 -12.57 8.10
N SER A 217 0.17 -13.05 9.32
CA SER A 217 -0.91 -13.95 9.70
C SER A 217 -2.01 -13.15 10.37
N ILE A 218 -3.20 -13.13 9.78
CA ILE A 218 -4.31 -12.26 10.21
C ILE A 218 -5.57 -13.10 10.44
N SER A 219 -6.21 -12.92 11.58
CA SER A 219 -7.59 -13.35 11.81
C SER A 219 -8.51 -12.14 11.86
N PHE A 220 -9.61 -12.18 11.12
CA PHE A 220 -10.59 -11.11 11.11
C PHE A 220 -12.01 -11.64 10.95
N THR A 221 -12.97 -10.81 11.35
CA THR A 221 -14.40 -11.08 11.21
C THR A 221 -15.08 -9.93 10.47
N VAL A 222 -15.92 -10.27 9.51
CA VAL A 222 -16.77 -9.37 8.75
C VAL A 222 -18.19 -9.44 9.29
N TYR A 223 -18.78 -8.29 9.57
CA TYR A 223 -20.16 -8.16 10.04
C TYR A 223 -20.96 -7.25 9.11
N PRO A 224 -22.29 -7.45 9.01
CA PRO A 224 -23.18 -6.41 8.49
C PRO A 224 -23.02 -5.11 9.31
N ASN A 225 -22.79 -3.98 8.65
CA ASN A 225 -22.44 -2.70 9.30
C ASN A 225 -23.46 -2.29 10.39
N ARG A 226 -24.75 -2.52 10.14
CA ARG A 226 -25.86 -2.23 11.08
C ARG A 226 -25.69 -2.83 12.48
N ILE A 227 -24.96 -3.95 12.61
CA ILE A 227 -24.74 -4.64 13.89
C ILE A 227 -23.62 -3.95 14.68
N ILE A 228 -22.52 -3.57 14.01
CA ILE A 228 -21.33 -3.06 14.69
C ILE A 228 -21.48 -1.60 15.08
N SER A 229 -22.03 -0.72 14.24
CA SER A 229 -22.11 0.72 14.56
C SER A 229 -22.88 0.97 15.87
N LYS A 230 -23.94 0.18 16.13
CA LYS A 230 -24.70 0.26 17.40
C LYS A 230 -23.87 -0.17 18.60
N ARG A 231 -23.06 -1.21 18.44
CA ARG A 231 -22.20 -1.76 19.51
C ARG A 231 -21.03 -0.84 19.81
N GLU A 232 -20.37 -0.32 18.78
CA GLU A 232 -19.28 0.66 18.92
C GLU A 232 -19.74 1.92 19.65
N ALA A 233 -20.89 2.49 19.25
CA ALA A 233 -21.46 3.65 19.93
C ALA A 233 -21.81 3.36 21.40
N ALA A 234 -22.25 2.15 21.73
CA ALA A 234 -22.51 1.75 23.11
C ALA A 234 -21.22 1.66 23.93
N LEU A 235 -20.21 0.95 23.41
CA LEU A 235 -18.90 0.83 24.06
C LEU A 235 -18.26 2.19 24.28
N ALA A 236 -18.29 3.09 23.29
CA ALA A 236 -17.77 4.45 23.43
C ALA A 236 -18.48 5.23 24.57
N ARG A 237 -19.81 5.14 24.67
CA ARG A 237 -20.57 5.78 25.77
C ARG A 237 -20.17 5.21 27.14
N ASP A 238 -20.02 3.89 27.23
CA ASP A 238 -19.67 3.25 28.49
C ASP A 238 -18.23 3.58 28.91
N THR A 239 -17.29 3.62 27.97
CA THR A 239 -15.92 4.11 28.21
C THR A 239 -15.92 5.54 28.73
N VAL A 240 -16.72 6.44 28.14
CA VAL A 240 -16.82 7.84 28.62
C VAL A 240 -17.38 7.90 30.03
N LYS A 241 -18.42 7.12 30.36
CA LYS A 241 -18.97 7.07 31.72
C LYS A 241 -17.92 6.62 32.75
N VAL A 242 -17.18 5.55 32.43
CA VAL A 242 -16.11 5.04 33.31
C VAL A 242 -15.03 6.10 33.48
N PHE A 243 -14.53 6.68 32.40
CA PHE A 243 -13.51 7.72 32.44
C PHE A 243 -13.96 8.92 33.29
N LEU A 244 -15.18 9.42 33.10
CA LEU A 244 -15.71 10.54 33.89
C LEU A 244 -15.88 10.21 35.38
N SER A 245 -16.16 8.95 35.72
CA SER A 245 -16.31 8.53 37.12
C SER A 245 -14.99 8.62 37.92
N GLU A 246 -13.84 8.56 37.24
CA GLU A 246 -12.52 8.71 37.86
C GLU A 246 -12.24 10.15 38.32
N PHE A 247 -12.93 11.14 37.74
CA PHE A 247 -12.77 12.56 38.06
C PHE A 247 -13.88 13.12 38.95
N GLN A 248 -14.84 12.28 39.35
CA GLN A 248 -15.88 12.63 40.32
C GLN A 248 -15.44 12.13 41.71
N GLN A 249 -14.59 12.88 42.41
CA GLN A 249 -14.40 12.64 43.86
C GLN A 249 -15.67 13.04 44.63
N PRO A 250 -16.07 12.30 45.67
CA PRO A 250 -17.13 12.74 46.56
C PRO A 250 -16.65 14.00 47.29
N ALA A 251 -17.46 15.06 47.27
CA ALA A 251 -17.21 16.25 48.07
C ALA A 251 -16.96 15.83 49.52
N SER A 252 -15.73 16.02 50.00
CA SER A 252 -15.39 15.84 51.40
C SER A 252 -16.28 16.75 52.23
N ASN A 253 -17.16 16.16 53.04
CA ASN A 253 -17.96 16.88 54.03
C ASN A 253 -17.01 17.65 54.96
N PHE A 254 -16.88 18.95 54.74
CA PHE A 254 -16.41 19.87 55.76
C PHE A 254 -17.50 19.92 56.83
N VAL A 255 -17.30 19.14 57.90
CA VAL A 255 -18.01 19.36 59.17
C VAL A 255 -17.39 20.61 59.78
N ALA A 256 -18.14 21.71 59.81
CA ALA A 256 -17.80 22.88 60.60
C ALA A 256 -18.13 22.59 62.07
N GLU A 257 -17.13 22.70 62.95
CA GLU A 257 -17.31 22.85 64.40
C GLU A 257 -17.79 24.26 64.76
#